data_AF-A0A2I2Y5I7-F1
#
_entry.id   AF-A0A2I2Y5I7-F1
#
_cell.length_a   1.000
_cell.length_b   1.000
_cell.length_c   1.000
_cell.angle_alpha   90.00
_cell.angle_beta   90.00
_cell.angle_gamma   90.00
#
_symmetry.space_group_name_H-M   'P 1'
#
loop_
_entity.id
_entity.type
_entity.pdbx_description
1 polymer ?
#
loop_
_entity_poly.entity_id
_entity_poly.type
_entity_poly.pdbx_seq_one_letter_code
_entity_poly.pdbx_strand_id
1 'polypeptide(L)'
;MTPSTLCVLGPSEPMESKVMCFHPWSDVTLPLMSVPEIRAVVDAWASVTEELGAQYPWVQIFENKGAMMGCSNPHPHCQVWASSFLPDIAQREERSQQAYKSQHGEPLLMEYSHQELLRKERLVLTSEHWLVLVPFWATWPYQTLLLPRRHVRRLPELTPAERDDLASIMKKLLTKYDNLFETSFPYSMGWHGAPTGSEAGANWDHWQLHAHYYPPLLRSATVRKFMVGYEMLAQAQRDLTPEQAAERLRALPEVHYRLGQKDRETATIA
;
A
#
# COMPACT_ATOMS: atom_id res chain seq x y z
N MET A 1 -1.67 -23.35 2.65
CA MET A 1 -1.55 -22.81 1.27
C MET A 1 -0.07 -22.83 0.94
N THR A 2 0.35 -23.53 -0.10
CA THR A 2 1.75 -23.60 -0.52
C THR A 2 1.99 -22.58 -1.65
N PRO A 3 2.90 -21.61 -1.49
CA PRO A 3 3.23 -20.69 -2.57
C PRO A 3 3.96 -21.42 -3.70
N SER A 4 3.61 -21.09 -4.94
CA SER A 4 4.29 -21.59 -6.14
C SER A 4 5.51 -20.69 -6.41
N THR A 5 6.73 -21.23 -6.28
CA THR A 5 7.98 -20.50 -6.56
C THR A 5 8.27 -20.53 -8.06
N LEU A 6 8.41 -19.36 -8.69
CA LEU A 6 8.91 -19.25 -10.06
C LEU A 6 10.26 -18.54 -10.03
N CYS A 7 11.35 -19.28 -10.25
CA CYS A 7 12.70 -18.73 -10.32
C CYS A 7 12.94 -18.16 -11.74
N VAL A 8 13.08 -16.84 -11.87
CA VAL A 8 13.42 -16.19 -13.15
C VAL A 8 14.93 -15.95 -13.17
N LEU A 9 15.64 -16.74 -13.98
CA LEU A 9 17.09 -16.68 -14.13
C LEU A 9 17.50 -15.59 -15.13
N GLY A 10 18.29 -14.61 -14.67
CA GLY A 10 19.08 -13.70 -15.49
C GLY A 10 20.52 -13.59 -14.94
N PRO A 11 21.54 -13.26 -15.77
CA PRO A 11 22.96 -13.43 -15.43
C PRO A 11 23.57 -12.41 -14.44
N SER A 12 22.77 -11.49 -13.91
CA SER A 12 23.24 -10.44 -13.01
C SER A 12 22.25 -10.27 -11.86
N GLU A 13 22.71 -10.65 -10.66
CA GLU A 13 22.05 -10.50 -9.36
C GLU A 13 20.86 -11.45 -9.08
N PRO A 14 21.00 -12.43 -8.17
CA PRO A 14 19.95 -13.40 -7.88
C PRO A 14 18.68 -12.73 -7.31
N MET A 15 17.53 -13.12 -7.87
CA MET A 15 16.21 -12.71 -7.42
C MET A 15 15.29 -13.94 -7.27
N GLU A 16 14.36 -13.87 -6.33
CA GLU A 16 13.27 -14.85 -6.17
C GLU A 16 11.92 -14.16 -6.33
N SER A 17 10.97 -14.81 -7.01
CA SER A 17 9.62 -14.30 -7.21
C SER A 17 8.57 -15.31 -6.74
N LYS A 18 7.62 -14.82 -5.95
CA LYS A 18 6.44 -15.56 -5.49
C LYS A 18 5.16 -14.83 -5.88
N VAL A 19 4.12 -15.60 -6.19
CA VAL A 19 2.74 -15.11 -6.33
C VAL A 19 1.95 -15.58 -5.11
N MET A 20 1.18 -14.67 -4.50
CA MET A 20 0.36 -14.95 -3.32
C MET A 20 -1.09 -14.59 -3.61
N CYS A 21 -1.94 -15.61 -3.78
CA CYS A 21 -3.38 -15.42 -3.89
C CYS A 21 -3.96 -15.04 -2.53
N PHE A 22 -4.86 -14.05 -2.51
CA PHE A 22 -5.49 -13.57 -1.28
C PHE A 22 -6.67 -14.43 -0.83
N HIS A 23 -7.37 -15.04 -1.79
CA HIS A 23 -8.63 -15.74 -1.53
C HIS A 23 -8.85 -16.84 -2.58
N PRO A 24 -9.48 -17.99 -2.26
CA PRO A 24 -9.77 -19.04 -3.25
C PRO A 24 -10.75 -18.63 -4.36
N TRP A 25 -11.60 -17.64 -4.11
CA TRP A 25 -12.58 -17.15 -5.10
C TRP A 25 -12.02 -16.01 -5.93
N SER A 26 -12.17 -16.13 -7.26
CA SER A 26 -11.63 -15.17 -8.24
C SER A 26 -12.46 -13.91 -8.43
N ASP A 27 -13.69 -13.86 -7.90
CA ASP A 27 -14.65 -12.77 -8.03
C ASP A 27 -14.70 -11.84 -6.81
N VAL A 28 -13.79 -12.05 -5.84
CA VAL A 28 -13.66 -11.24 -4.64
C VAL A 28 -12.43 -10.34 -4.73
N THR A 29 -12.56 -9.10 -4.26
CA THR A 29 -11.45 -8.16 -4.09
C THR A 29 -11.31 -7.79 -2.61
N LEU A 30 -10.14 -7.30 -2.18
CA LEU A 30 -9.86 -6.91 -0.79
C LEU A 30 -10.99 -6.08 -0.12
N PRO A 31 -11.62 -5.04 -0.73
CA PRO A 31 -12.70 -4.31 -0.05
C PRO A 31 -13.97 -5.14 0.21
N LEU A 32 -14.17 -6.25 -0.52
CA LEU A 32 -15.31 -7.15 -0.36
C LEU A 32 -15.01 -8.33 0.58
N MET A 33 -13.74 -8.62 0.87
CA MET A 33 -13.33 -9.60 1.88
C MET A 33 -13.71 -9.13 3.30
N SER A 34 -13.98 -10.06 4.19
CA SER A 34 -14.13 -9.81 5.62
C SER A 34 -12.80 -9.41 6.27
N VAL A 35 -12.85 -8.74 7.42
CA VAL A 35 -11.63 -8.35 8.15
C VAL A 35 -10.75 -9.56 8.51
N PRO A 36 -11.29 -10.71 8.98
CA PRO A 36 -10.47 -11.91 9.22
C PRO A 36 -9.77 -12.47 7.98
N GLU A 37 -10.40 -12.39 6.80
CA GLU A 37 -9.77 -12.84 5.55
C GLU A 37 -8.62 -11.91 5.15
N ILE A 38 -8.78 -10.58 5.31
CA ILE A 38 -7.70 -9.62 5.05
C ILE A 38 -6.58 -9.79 6.10
N ARG A 39 -6.92 -10.10 7.35
CA ARG A 39 -5.94 -10.41 8.40
C ARG A 39 -5.06 -11.59 8.02
N ALA A 40 -5.62 -12.64 7.42
CA ALA A 40 -4.83 -13.77 6.92
C ALA A 40 -3.83 -13.35 5.82
N VAL A 41 -4.20 -12.39 4.96
CA VAL A 41 -3.28 -11.81 3.96
C VAL A 41 -2.14 -11.05 4.65
N VAL A 42 -2.45 -10.24 5.67
CA VAL A 42 -1.42 -9.53 6.47
C VAL A 42 -0.45 -10.50 7.14
N ASP A 43 -0.94 -11.59 7.72
CA ASP A 43 -0.09 -12.61 8.33
C ASP A 43 0.80 -13.31 7.29
N ALA A 44 0.27 -13.58 6.09
CA ALA A 44 1.05 -14.14 5.00
C ALA A 44 2.15 -13.18 4.49
N TRP A 45 1.87 -11.87 4.43
CA TRP A 45 2.87 -10.84 4.13
C TRP A 45 3.98 -10.78 5.18
N ALA A 46 3.64 -10.90 6.45
CA ALA A 46 4.66 -10.97 7.52
C ALA A 46 5.53 -12.22 7.35
N SER A 47 4.91 -13.38 7.18
CA SER A 47 5.61 -14.66 7.05
C SER A 47 6.54 -14.70 5.85
N VAL A 48 6.11 -14.24 4.67
CA VAL A 48 6.98 -14.24 3.47
C VAL A 48 8.12 -13.23 3.58
N THR A 49 7.91 -12.13 4.31
CA THR A 49 8.98 -11.16 4.61
C THR A 49 10.06 -11.77 5.50
N GLU A 50 9.67 -12.53 6.52
CA GLU A 50 10.61 -13.25 7.38
C GLU A 50 11.38 -14.33 6.61
N GLU A 51 10.66 -15.13 5.81
CA GLU A 51 11.23 -16.23 5.03
C GLU A 51 12.28 -15.74 4.03
N LEU A 52 11.91 -14.79 3.17
CA LEU A 52 12.80 -14.28 2.11
C LEU A 52 13.83 -13.31 2.68
N GLY A 53 13.49 -12.55 3.72
CA GLY A 53 14.39 -11.61 4.39
C GLY A 53 15.53 -12.29 5.13
N ALA A 54 15.47 -13.60 5.37
CA ALA A 54 16.61 -14.36 5.88
C ALA A 54 17.76 -14.47 4.86
N GLN A 55 17.46 -14.35 3.56
CA GLN A 55 18.43 -14.57 2.47
C GLN A 55 18.69 -13.31 1.64
N TYR A 56 17.69 -12.46 1.48
CA TYR A 56 17.74 -11.31 0.59
C TYR A 56 17.70 -9.99 1.37
N PRO A 57 18.49 -8.97 0.98
CA PRO A 57 18.44 -7.65 1.61
C PRO A 57 17.14 -6.89 1.35
N TRP A 58 16.40 -7.20 0.30
CA TRP A 58 15.13 -6.53 0.00
C TRP A 58 14.04 -7.53 -0.38
N VAL A 59 12.88 -7.39 0.22
CA VAL A 59 11.67 -8.17 -0.08
C VAL A 59 10.56 -7.19 -0.45
N GLN A 60 10.25 -7.10 -1.75
CA GLN A 60 9.23 -6.19 -2.27
C GLN A 60 7.89 -6.91 -2.40
N ILE A 61 6.97 -6.63 -1.46
CA ILE A 61 5.56 -7.00 -1.59
C ILE A 61 4.86 -5.92 -2.41
N PHE A 62 4.13 -6.30 -3.46
CA PHE A 62 3.33 -5.38 -4.25
C PHE A 62 2.12 -6.05 -4.91
N GLU A 63 1.04 -5.28 -5.09
CA GLU A 63 -0.16 -5.69 -5.83
C GLU A 63 -0.38 -4.74 -7.00
N ASN A 64 -0.75 -5.31 -8.16
CA ASN A 64 -1.26 -4.57 -9.30
C ASN A 64 -2.73 -4.95 -9.52
N LYS A 65 -3.65 -4.07 -9.16
CA LYS A 65 -5.10 -4.29 -9.27
C LYS A 65 -5.67 -3.67 -10.55
N GLY A 66 -6.36 -4.50 -11.32
CA GLY A 66 -7.12 -4.10 -12.50
C GLY A 66 -6.31 -4.04 -13.80
N ALA A 67 -6.97 -4.33 -14.93
CA ALA A 67 -6.34 -4.37 -16.26
C ALA A 67 -5.64 -3.05 -16.64
N MET A 68 -6.11 -1.92 -16.10
CA MET A 68 -5.50 -0.60 -16.31
C MET A 68 -4.05 -0.51 -15.80
N MET A 69 -3.69 -1.37 -14.84
CA MET A 69 -2.35 -1.49 -14.24
C MET A 69 -1.54 -2.66 -14.80
N GLY A 70 -2.00 -3.26 -15.92
CA GLY A 70 -1.31 -4.40 -16.56
C GLY A 70 -1.60 -5.76 -15.93
N CYS A 71 -2.58 -5.85 -15.02
CA CYS A 71 -3.00 -7.13 -14.43
C CYS A 71 -3.93 -7.89 -15.40
N SER A 72 -3.47 -9.03 -15.92
CA SER A 72 -4.20 -9.86 -16.88
C SER A 72 -5.04 -10.98 -16.23
N ASN A 73 -4.72 -11.39 -15.00
CA ASN A 73 -5.46 -12.39 -14.25
C ASN A 73 -6.34 -11.71 -13.19
N PRO A 74 -7.69 -11.84 -13.26
CA PRO A 74 -8.59 -11.14 -12.34
C PRO A 74 -8.60 -11.70 -10.92
N HIS A 75 -8.01 -12.88 -10.69
CA HIS A 75 -7.97 -13.49 -9.36
C HIS A 75 -7.21 -12.59 -8.37
N PRO A 76 -7.70 -12.38 -7.13
CA PRO A 76 -7.06 -11.47 -6.18
C PRO A 76 -5.71 -12.01 -5.72
N HIS A 77 -4.62 -11.32 -6.04
CA HIS A 77 -3.27 -11.73 -5.70
C HIS A 77 -2.29 -10.55 -5.59
N CYS A 78 -1.21 -10.75 -4.85
CA CYS A 78 -0.02 -9.92 -4.92
C CYS A 78 1.17 -10.73 -5.46
N GLN A 79 2.27 -10.02 -5.67
CA GLN A 79 3.57 -10.59 -5.97
C GLN A 79 4.56 -10.21 -4.87
N VAL A 80 5.56 -11.05 -4.67
CA VAL A 80 6.66 -10.81 -3.75
C VAL A 80 7.95 -11.08 -4.50
N TRP A 81 8.75 -10.04 -4.73
CA TRP A 81 10.04 -10.16 -5.39
C TRP A 81 11.13 -9.86 -4.37
N ALA A 82 12.02 -10.82 -4.13
CA ALA A 82 13.19 -10.65 -3.29
C ALA A 82 14.45 -10.52 -4.15
N SER A 83 15.32 -9.59 -3.82
CA SER A 83 16.51 -9.26 -4.61
C SER A 83 17.77 -9.25 -3.76
N SER A 84 18.89 -9.72 -4.31
CA SER A 84 20.21 -9.67 -3.67
C SER A 84 20.80 -8.27 -3.57
N PHE A 85 20.12 -7.28 -4.14
CA PHE A 85 20.46 -5.87 -4.15
C PHE A 85 19.32 -5.03 -3.61
N LEU A 86 19.62 -3.80 -3.20
CA LEU A 86 18.63 -2.82 -2.78
C LEU A 86 18.14 -2.05 -4.03
N PRO A 87 16.85 -2.06 -4.38
CA PRO A 87 16.35 -1.33 -5.55
C PRO A 87 16.52 0.19 -5.43
N ASP A 88 16.50 0.92 -6.55
CA ASP A 88 16.74 2.36 -6.62
C ASP A 88 15.88 3.19 -5.64
N ILE A 89 14.58 2.87 -5.54
CA ILE A 89 13.65 3.58 -4.63
C ILE A 89 14.04 3.31 -3.17
N ALA A 90 14.34 2.06 -2.84
CA ALA A 90 14.75 1.65 -1.51
C ALA A 90 16.07 2.31 -1.09
N GLN A 91 17.05 2.43 -2.01
CA GLN A 91 18.29 3.17 -1.76
C GLN A 91 18.07 4.66 -1.50
N ARG A 92 17.11 5.27 -2.21
CA ARG A 92 16.76 6.69 -2.02
C ARG A 92 16.07 6.94 -0.69
N GLU A 93 15.14 6.07 -0.30
CA GLU A 93 14.45 6.12 0.99
C GLU A 93 15.39 5.82 2.16
N GLU A 94 16.32 4.88 2.01
CA GLU A 94 17.40 4.63 2.98
C GLU A 94 18.19 5.91 3.25
N ARG A 95 18.72 6.52 2.19
CA ARG A 95 19.58 7.71 2.29
C ARG A 95 18.85 8.89 2.92
N SER A 96 17.59 9.12 2.54
CA SER A 96 16.81 10.26 3.05
C SER A 96 16.41 10.07 4.51
N GLN A 97 15.96 8.87 4.90
CA GLN A 97 15.59 8.57 6.28
C GLN A 97 16.82 8.60 7.20
N GLN A 98 17.95 8.00 6.78
CA GLN A 98 19.20 8.04 7.54
C GLN A 98 19.71 9.47 7.74
N ALA A 99 19.73 10.28 6.68
CA ALA A 99 20.18 11.67 6.75
C ALA A 99 19.29 12.50 7.70
N TYR A 100 17.96 12.34 7.59
CA TYR A 100 17.02 13.04 8.46
C TYR A 100 17.19 12.64 9.93
N LYS A 101 17.26 11.34 10.22
CA LYS A 101 17.48 10.84 11.59
C LYS A 101 18.79 11.35 12.18
N SER A 102 19.85 11.38 11.39
CA SER A 102 21.17 11.89 11.82
C SER A 102 21.14 13.39 12.15
N GLN A 103 20.32 14.17 11.42
CA GLN A 103 20.20 15.61 11.62
C GLN A 103 19.22 15.98 12.75
N HIS A 104 18.12 15.25 12.88
CA HIS A 104 16.98 15.65 13.72
C HIS A 104 16.74 14.74 14.93
N GLY A 105 17.38 13.57 15.01
CA GLY A 105 17.24 12.62 16.12
C GLY A 105 15.99 11.74 16.07
N GLU A 106 15.02 12.02 15.20
CA GLU A 106 13.77 11.27 15.05
C GLU A 106 13.59 10.70 13.61
N PRO A 107 12.86 9.58 13.42
CA PRO A 107 12.59 9.05 12.08
C PRO A 107 11.72 10.03 11.27
N LEU A 108 12.07 10.23 9.99
CA LEU A 108 11.41 11.20 9.10
C LEU A 108 9.88 11.03 9.07
N LEU A 109 9.42 9.79 8.85
CA LEU A 109 7.99 9.52 8.70
C LEU A 109 7.23 9.54 10.02
N MET A 110 7.91 9.41 11.16
CA MET A 110 7.29 9.59 12.48
C MET A 110 6.96 11.07 12.72
N GLU A 111 7.92 11.97 12.47
CA GLU A 111 7.67 13.41 12.54
C GLU A 111 6.65 13.86 11.49
N TYR A 112 6.73 13.33 10.27
CA TYR A 112 5.73 13.62 9.23
C TYR A 112 4.31 13.20 9.65
N SER A 113 4.16 12.00 10.24
CA SER A 113 2.87 11.51 10.75
C SER A 113 2.32 12.42 11.84
N HIS A 114 3.18 12.85 12.77
CA HIS A 114 2.81 13.77 13.84
C HIS A 114 2.32 15.11 13.30
N GLN A 115 3.04 15.70 12.34
CA GLN A 115 2.65 16.95 11.69
C GLN A 115 1.31 16.85 10.96
N GLU A 116 1.05 15.74 10.25
CA GLU A 116 -0.20 15.53 9.52
C GLU A 116 -1.39 15.29 10.47
N LEU A 117 -1.17 14.66 11.63
CA LEU A 117 -2.18 14.55 12.69
C LEU A 117 -2.57 15.92 13.29
N LEU A 118 -1.63 16.86 13.35
CA LEU A 118 -1.89 18.24 13.78
C LEU A 118 -2.62 19.07 12.71
N ARG A 119 -2.18 18.98 11.45
CA ARG A 119 -2.69 19.78 10.31
C ARG A 119 -4.04 19.30 9.78
N LYS A 120 -4.30 17.99 9.82
CA LYS A 120 -5.57 17.30 9.48
C LYS A 120 -6.05 17.39 8.03
N GLU A 121 -5.67 18.42 7.26
CA GLU A 121 -6.19 18.69 5.91
C GLU A 121 -5.97 17.55 4.90
N ARG A 122 -4.92 16.74 5.07
CA ARG A 122 -4.55 15.62 4.19
C ARG A 122 -4.85 14.22 4.74
N LEU A 123 -5.34 14.10 5.97
CA LEU A 123 -5.72 12.81 6.56
C LEU A 123 -6.91 12.21 5.82
N VAL A 124 -6.91 10.93 5.51
CA VAL A 124 -8.04 10.23 4.89
C VAL A 124 -8.76 9.35 5.91
N LEU A 125 -8.00 8.56 6.66
CA LEU A 125 -8.49 7.69 7.73
C LEU A 125 -7.52 7.70 8.89
N THR A 126 -8.06 7.54 10.10
CA THR A 126 -7.30 7.33 11.32
C THR A 126 -7.95 6.21 12.11
N SER A 127 -7.12 5.35 12.70
CA SER A 127 -7.52 4.24 13.56
C SER A 127 -6.65 4.25 14.82
N GLU A 128 -6.76 3.24 15.69
CA GLU A 128 -5.95 3.16 16.91
C GLU A 128 -4.45 3.05 16.58
N HIS A 129 -4.09 2.24 15.60
CA HIS A 129 -2.72 1.91 15.29
C HIS A 129 -2.23 2.46 13.94
N TRP A 130 -3.13 2.87 13.05
CA TRP A 130 -2.76 3.32 11.70
C TRP A 130 -3.34 4.68 11.33
N LEU A 131 -2.67 5.34 10.38
CA LEU A 131 -3.21 6.48 9.66
C LEU A 131 -3.03 6.30 8.15
N VAL A 132 -4.00 6.82 7.39
CA VAL A 132 -3.93 6.97 5.94
C VAL A 132 -4.04 8.45 5.63
N LEU A 133 -3.18 8.93 4.74
CA LEU A 133 -3.18 10.32 4.28
C LEU A 133 -2.87 10.39 2.79
N VAL A 134 -3.23 11.50 2.14
CA VAL A 134 -2.68 11.86 0.83
C VAL A 134 -1.38 12.62 1.09
N PRO A 135 -0.20 12.10 0.69
CA PRO A 135 1.06 12.75 1.04
C PRO A 135 1.16 14.12 0.37
N PHE A 136 1.80 15.08 1.04
CA PHE A 136 2.00 16.44 0.50
C PHE A 136 2.67 16.44 -0.88
N TRP A 137 3.57 15.48 -1.10
CA TRP A 137 4.32 15.27 -2.35
C TRP A 137 3.65 14.26 -3.31
N ALA A 138 2.37 13.94 -3.13
CA ALA A 138 1.65 13.02 -4.01
C ALA A 138 1.78 13.42 -5.50
N THR A 139 2.03 12.43 -6.35
CA THR A 139 2.12 12.59 -7.81
C THR A 139 0.93 11.97 -8.52
N TRP A 140 0.32 10.92 -7.96
CA TRP A 140 -0.93 10.36 -8.46
C TRP A 140 -2.15 11.06 -7.85
N PRO A 141 -3.30 11.14 -8.54
CA PRO A 141 -4.41 12.02 -8.14
C PRO A 141 -4.99 11.71 -6.76
N TYR A 142 -5.19 10.44 -6.45
CA TYR A 142 -5.69 9.96 -5.16
C TYR A 142 -4.66 9.07 -4.48
N GLN A 143 -3.36 9.39 -4.64
CA GLN A 143 -2.28 8.68 -3.97
C GLN A 143 -2.50 8.66 -2.46
N THR A 144 -2.25 7.54 -1.80
CA THR A 144 -2.24 7.51 -0.34
C THR A 144 -0.97 6.87 0.20
N LEU A 145 -0.61 7.31 1.40
CA LEU A 145 0.41 6.72 2.26
C LEU A 145 -0.30 6.14 3.48
N LEU A 146 -0.06 4.86 3.76
CA LEU A 146 -0.56 4.15 4.93
C LEU A 146 0.64 3.78 5.81
N LEU A 147 0.62 4.16 7.08
CA LEU A 147 1.72 3.90 8.00
C LEU A 147 1.23 3.73 9.44
N PRO A 148 1.92 2.93 10.27
CA PRO A 148 1.55 2.75 11.66
C PRO A 148 1.91 4.00 12.46
N ARG A 149 1.16 4.23 13.53
CA ARG A 149 1.39 5.34 14.47
C ARG A 149 2.55 5.05 15.42
N ARG A 150 2.81 3.78 15.70
CA ARG A 150 4.01 3.34 16.42
C ARG A 150 5.19 3.31 15.46
N HIS A 151 6.38 3.57 16.00
CA HIS A 151 7.62 3.31 15.27
C HIS A 151 7.78 1.80 15.06
N VAL A 152 7.75 1.38 13.78
CA VAL A 152 7.82 -0.01 13.34
C VAL A 152 8.76 -0.04 12.14
N ARG A 153 9.77 -0.90 12.12
CA ARG A 153 10.76 -0.90 11.03
C ARG A 153 10.34 -1.84 9.90
N ARG A 154 9.70 -2.97 10.24
CA ARG A 154 9.35 -4.03 9.28
C ARG A 154 7.97 -4.62 9.59
N LEU A 155 7.32 -5.16 8.57
CA LEU A 155 5.96 -5.74 8.66
C LEU A 155 5.84 -6.86 9.71
N PRO A 156 6.83 -7.77 9.88
CA PRO A 156 6.74 -8.81 10.90
C PRO A 156 6.71 -8.31 12.35
N GLU A 157 7.23 -7.10 12.61
CA GLU A 157 7.26 -6.48 13.95
C GLU A 157 5.89 -5.94 14.41
N LEU A 158 4.85 -6.04 13.57
CA LEU A 158 3.48 -5.69 13.94
C LEU A 158 2.90 -6.69 14.94
N THR A 159 2.35 -6.16 16.03
CA THR A 159 1.62 -6.93 17.05
C THR A 159 0.29 -7.46 16.50
N PRO A 160 -0.33 -8.47 17.14
CA PRO A 160 -1.63 -8.99 16.70
C PRO A 160 -2.70 -7.91 16.55
N ALA A 161 -2.80 -6.97 17.51
CA ALA A 161 -3.75 -5.87 17.47
C ALA A 161 -3.49 -4.91 16.30
N GLU A 162 -2.22 -4.59 16.02
CA GLU A 162 -1.85 -3.75 14.88
C GLU A 162 -2.16 -4.43 13.55
N ARG A 163 -2.06 -5.76 13.45
CA ARG A 163 -2.42 -6.52 12.24
C ARG A 163 -3.93 -6.57 12.02
N ASP A 164 -4.72 -6.72 13.08
CA ASP A 164 -6.19 -6.66 12.99
C ASP A 164 -6.67 -5.26 12.58
N ASP A 165 -6.09 -4.22 13.17
CA ASP A 165 -6.41 -2.83 12.82
C ASP A 165 -5.93 -2.47 11.40
N LEU A 166 -4.79 -3.03 10.95
CA LEU A 166 -4.34 -2.91 9.57
C LEU A 166 -5.36 -3.47 8.58
N ALA A 167 -5.85 -4.69 8.84
CA ALA A 167 -6.87 -5.32 8.00
C ALA A 167 -8.16 -4.48 7.94
N SER A 168 -8.57 -3.94 9.08
CA SER A 168 -9.74 -3.04 9.20
C SER A 168 -9.55 -1.74 8.41
N ILE A 169 -8.45 -1.00 8.60
CA ILE A 169 -8.24 0.28 7.93
C ILE A 169 -8.01 0.11 6.42
N MET A 170 -7.36 -0.98 6.00
CA MET A 170 -7.23 -1.32 4.58
C MET A 170 -8.60 -1.56 3.93
N LYS A 171 -9.48 -2.33 4.58
CA LYS A 171 -10.85 -2.54 4.08
C LYS A 171 -11.58 -1.21 3.89
N LYS A 172 -11.48 -0.30 4.86
CA LYS A 172 -12.10 1.03 4.79
C LYS A 172 -11.52 1.89 3.67
N LEU A 173 -10.19 1.95 3.55
CA LEU A 173 -9.51 2.70 2.48
C LEU A 173 -9.93 2.20 1.10
N LEU A 174 -9.85 0.89 0.88
CA LEU A 174 -10.16 0.29 -0.42
C LEU A 174 -11.64 0.39 -0.76
N THR A 175 -12.52 0.38 0.24
CA THR A 175 -13.95 0.66 0.05
C THR A 175 -14.19 2.11 -0.37
N LYS A 176 -13.53 3.07 0.27
CA LYS A 176 -13.60 4.48 -0.15
C LYS A 176 -13.05 4.67 -1.57
N TYR A 177 -11.98 3.97 -1.95
CA TYR A 177 -11.51 4.00 -3.33
C TYR A 177 -12.54 3.49 -4.34
N ASP A 178 -13.15 2.33 -4.08
CA ASP A 178 -14.16 1.78 -5.00
C ASP A 178 -15.42 2.67 -5.06
N ASN A 179 -15.79 3.31 -3.93
CA ASN A 179 -16.91 4.25 -3.86
C ASN A 179 -16.66 5.59 -4.59
N LEU A 180 -15.40 6.01 -4.79
CA LEU A 180 -15.07 7.33 -5.36
C LEU A 180 -15.67 7.54 -6.75
N PHE A 181 -15.70 6.47 -7.56
CA PHE A 181 -16.28 6.46 -8.91
C PHE A 181 -17.18 5.23 -9.14
N GLU A 182 -17.69 4.61 -8.06
CA GLU A 182 -18.56 3.43 -8.06
C GLU A 182 -18.07 2.31 -9.01
N THR A 183 -16.78 2.00 -8.94
CA THR A 183 -16.12 1.01 -9.79
C THR A 183 -15.04 0.28 -9.01
N SER A 184 -14.60 -0.89 -9.49
CA SER A 184 -13.42 -1.55 -8.92
C SER A 184 -12.18 -0.71 -9.22
N PHE A 185 -11.71 0.04 -8.22
CA PHE A 185 -10.70 1.06 -8.37
C PHE A 185 -9.31 0.42 -8.62
N PRO A 186 -8.64 0.73 -9.74
CA PRO A 186 -7.32 0.19 -10.05
C PRO A 186 -6.23 0.91 -9.27
N TYR A 187 -5.15 0.22 -8.93
CA TYR A 187 -3.94 0.79 -8.34
C TYR A 187 -2.76 -0.17 -8.44
N SER A 188 -1.55 0.38 -8.29
CA SER A 188 -0.40 -0.38 -7.81
C SER A 188 -0.15 0.00 -6.36
N MET A 189 0.12 -0.96 -5.50
CA MET A 189 0.49 -0.72 -4.11
C MET A 189 1.68 -1.58 -3.71
N GLY A 190 2.38 -1.20 -2.64
CA GLY A 190 3.46 -2.00 -2.09
C GLY A 190 3.91 -1.52 -0.72
N TRP A 191 4.64 -2.39 -0.01
CA TRP A 191 5.18 -2.13 1.32
C TRP A 191 6.67 -1.81 1.24
N HIS A 192 7.10 -0.79 1.98
CA HIS A 192 8.51 -0.49 2.24
C HIS A 192 8.77 -0.56 3.75
N GLY A 193 9.83 -1.28 4.12
CA GLY A 193 10.34 -1.38 5.48
C GLY A 193 11.86 -1.52 5.45
N ALA A 194 12.49 -1.53 6.63
CA ALA A 194 13.94 -1.62 6.74
C ALA A 194 14.53 -2.83 5.99
N PRO A 195 15.67 -2.67 5.30
CA PRO A 195 16.39 -3.76 4.64
C PRO A 195 16.59 -4.98 5.55
N THR A 196 16.70 -6.16 4.94
CA THR A 196 16.84 -7.47 5.61
C THR A 196 18.17 -8.13 5.20
N GLY A 197 18.26 -9.46 5.15
CA GLY A 197 19.47 -10.19 4.78
C GLY A 197 20.56 -10.14 5.85
N SER A 198 21.83 -10.21 5.42
CA SER A 198 22.99 -10.25 6.33
C SER A 198 23.08 -9.04 7.27
N GLU A 199 22.60 -7.88 6.81
CA GLU A 199 22.62 -6.62 7.58
C GLU A 199 21.34 -6.41 8.40
N ALA A 200 20.44 -7.40 8.51
CA ALA A 200 19.17 -7.26 9.23
C ALA A 200 19.35 -6.83 10.70
N GLY A 201 20.48 -7.21 11.32
CA GLY A 201 20.87 -6.87 12.69
C GLY A 201 21.59 -5.52 12.87
N ALA A 202 21.88 -4.79 11.78
CA ALA A 202 22.41 -3.44 11.87
C ALA A 202 21.38 -2.45 12.45
N ASN A 203 21.80 -1.22 12.73
CA ASN A 203 20.90 -0.18 13.21
C ASN A 203 20.06 0.37 12.04
N TRP A 204 18.74 0.15 12.12
CA TRP A 204 17.75 0.63 11.16
C TRP A 204 16.68 1.51 11.83
N ASP A 205 17.02 2.18 12.94
CA ASP A 205 16.08 2.98 13.74
C ASP A 205 15.63 4.28 13.04
N HIS A 206 16.16 4.56 11.85
CA HIS A 206 15.70 5.63 10.95
C HIS A 206 14.53 5.21 10.07
N TRP A 207 14.32 3.91 9.85
CA TRP A 207 13.22 3.40 9.02
C TRP A 207 11.88 3.44 9.73
N GLN A 208 10.84 3.71 8.95
CA GLN A 208 9.44 3.52 9.34
C GLN A 208 8.72 2.73 8.25
N LEU A 209 8.07 1.63 8.64
CA LEU A 209 7.22 0.82 7.79
C LEU A 209 6.09 1.67 7.21
N HIS A 210 5.87 1.56 5.91
CA HIS A 210 4.77 2.24 5.24
C HIS A 210 4.38 1.53 3.94
N ALA A 211 3.15 1.79 3.48
CA ALA A 211 2.64 1.36 2.19
C ALA A 211 2.24 2.55 1.32
N HIS A 212 2.50 2.42 0.03
CA HIS A 212 2.07 3.38 -0.99
C HIS A 212 0.93 2.81 -1.81
N TYR A 213 -0.03 3.66 -2.19
CA TYR A 213 -1.05 3.34 -3.19
C TYR A 213 -0.99 4.37 -4.34
N TYR A 214 -0.87 3.88 -5.56
CA TYR A 214 -0.72 4.67 -6.79
C TYR A 214 -1.89 4.41 -7.77
N PRO A 215 -3.06 5.02 -7.54
CA PRO A 215 -4.20 4.85 -8.43
C PRO A 215 -4.17 5.80 -9.64
N PRO A 216 -4.52 5.34 -10.84
CA PRO A 216 -4.48 6.15 -12.06
C PRO A 216 -5.74 6.97 -12.31
N LEU A 217 -6.90 6.65 -11.71
CA LEU A 217 -8.16 7.35 -12.00
C LEU A 217 -8.13 8.80 -11.49
N LEU A 218 -8.71 9.73 -12.25
CA LEU A 218 -8.66 11.17 -11.97
C LEU A 218 -10.06 11.80 -11.83
N ARG A 219 -10.91 11.67 -12.86
CA ARG A 219 -12.22 12.38 -12.89
C ARG A 219 -13.43 11.45 -12.80
N SER A 220 -13.30 10.22 -13.31
CA SER A 220 -14.38 9.23 -13.36
C SER A 220 -13.79 7.81 -13.50
N ALA A 221 -14.65 6.79 -13.55
CA ALA A 221 -14.26 5.40 -13.83
C ALA A 221 -13.55 5.20 -15.19
N THR A 222 -13.70 6.14 -16.13
CA THR A 222 -13.15 6.06 -17.49
C THR A 222 -12.07 7.10 -17.78
N VAL A 223 -11.87 8.09 -16.91
CA VAL A 223 -10.91 9.18 -17.11
C VAL A 223 -9.74 9.06 -16.13
N ARG A 224 -8.59 8.67 -16.67
CA ARG A 224 -7.34 8.44 -15.94
C ARG A 224 -6.30 9.54 -16.18
N LYS A 225 -5.34 9.63 -15.26
CA LYS A 225 -4.06 10.31 -15.45
C LYS A 225 -3.13 9.46 -16.33
N PHE A 226 -2.36 10.14 -17.17
CA PHE A 226 -1.26 9.57 -17.94
C PHE A 226 0.03 10.27 -17.55
N MET A 227 0.98 9.54 -16.96
CA MET A 227 2.33 10.05 -16.71
C MET A 227 3.18 9.93 -17.97
N VAL A 228 3.07 10.93 -18.84
CA VAL A 228 3.70 10.96 -20.17
C VAL A 228 4.28 12.34 -20.46
N GLY A 229 4.95 12.49 -21.62
CA GLY A 229 5.41 13.80 -22.10
C GLY A 229 6.36 14.49 -21.12
N TYR A 230 5.93 15.62 -20.56
CA TYR A 230 6.72 16.37 -19.57
C TYR A 230 7.09 15.53 -18.33
N GLU A 231 6.21 14.62 -17.89
CA GLU A 231 6.46 13.80 -16.71
C GLU A 231 7.52 12.70 -16.95
N MET A 232 7.72 12.29 -18.20
CA MET A 232 8.78 11.33 -18.59
C MET A 232 10.13 12.02 -18.87
N LEU A 233 10.11 13.30 -19.27
CA LEU A 233 11.30 14.02 -19.74
C LEU A 233 11.78 15.13 -18.78
N ALA A 234 11.02 15.45 -17.73
CA ALA A 234 11.37 16.50 -16.78
C ALA A 234 10.99 16.15 -15.33
N GLN A 235 9.74 16.37 -14.93
CA GLN A 235 9.28 16.14 -13.55
C GLN A 235 7.78 15.85 -13.49
N ALA A 236 7.34 15.18 -12.42
CA ALA A 236 5.93 14.88 -12.19
C ALA A 236 5.09 16.18 -12.06
N GLN A 237 3.85 16.13 -12.57
CA GLN A 237 2.90 17.24 -12.48
C GLN A 237 1.55 16.71 -12.00
N ARG A 238 0.73 17.56 -11.35
CA ARG A 238 -0.63 17.20 -10.94
C ARG A 238 -1.60 18.36 -11.11
N ASP A 239 -2.84 18.04 -11.48
CA ASP A 239 -3.92 19.01 -11.59
C ASP A 239 -4.72 19.17 -10.29
N LEU A 240 -4.89 18.08 -9.54
CA LEU A 240 -5.62 18.04 -8.27
C LEU A 240 -4.66 18.26 -7.10
N THR A 241 -5.04 19.02 -6.08
CA THR A 241 -4.21 19.15 -4.87
C THR A 241 -4.38 17.98 -3.91
N PRO A 242 -3.32 17.60 -3.15
CA PRO A 242 -3.41 16.59 -2.09
C PRO A 242 -4.55 16.85 -1.10
N GLU A 243 -4.78 18.11 -0.75
CA GLU A 243 -5.82 18.54 0.18
C GLU A 243 -7.22 18.27 -0.41
N GLN A 244 -7.44 18.64 -1.67
CA GLN A 244 -8.69 18.37 -2.39
C GLN A 244 -8.94 16.86 -2.56
N ALA A 245 -7.89 16.10 -2.88
CA ALA A 245 -7.96 14.65 -3.01
C ALA A 245 -8.34 13.99 -1.67
N ALA A 246 -7.69 14.41 -0.57
CA ALA A 246 -7.96 13.91 0.76
C ALA A 246 -9.37 14.27 1.24
N GLU A 247 -9.82 15.51 1.00
CA GLU A 247 -11.19 15.95 1.30
C GLU A 247 -12.23 15.06 0.60
N ARG A 248 -12.04 14.82 -0.69
CA ARG A 248 -12.96 13.97 -1.47
C ARG A 248 -12.98 12.53 -0.95
N LEU A 249 -11.82 11.95 -0.61
CA LEU A 249 -11.76 10.60 -0.04
C LEU A 249 -12.38 10.52 1.35
N ARG A 250 -12.15 11.52 2.21
CA ARG A 250 -12.76 11.59 3.55
C ARG A 250 -14.28 11.57 3.48
N ALA A 251 -14.87 12.33 2.56
CA ALA A 251 -16.32 12.48 2.42
C ALA A 251 -17.08 11.20 2.00
N LEU A 252 -16.37 10.18 1.49
CA LEU A 252 -17.02 8.96 0.98
C LEU A 252 -17.48 8.01 2.10
N PRO A 253 -18.54 7.22 1.90
CA PRO A 253 -18.98 6.21 2.86
C PRO A 253 -17.96 5.08 3.06
N GLU A 254 -17.99 4.45 4.24
CA GLU A 254 -17.22 3.21 4.53
C GLU A 254 -17.99 1.92 4.17
N VAL A 255 -19.27 2.04 3.77
CA VAL A 255 -20.06 0.93 3.22
C VAL A 255 -19.87 0.89 1.70
N HIS A 256 -19.52 -0.27 1.16
CA HIS A 256 -19.26 -0.44 -0.26
C HIS A 256 -20.53 -0.29 -1.10
N TYR A 257 -20.46 0.43 -2.22
CA TYR A 257 -21.63 0.78 -3.04
C TYR A 257 -22.47 -0.45 -3.48
N ARG A 258 -21.81 -1.57 -3.81
CA ARG A 258 -22.49 -2.85 -4.15
C ARG A 258 -23.28 -3.48 -3.01
N LEU A 259 -22.90 -3.24 -1.75
CA LEU A 259 -23.61 -3.77 -0.60
C LEU A 259 -24.81 -2.89 -0.26
N GLY A 260 -24.63 -1.57 -0.31
CA GLY A 260 -25.73 -0.61 -0.06
C GLY A 260 -26.86 -0.68 -1.11
N GLN A 261 -26.58 -1.13 -2.33
CA GLN A 261 -27.60 -1.35 -3.37
C GLN A 261 -28.49 -2.57 -3.06
N LYS A 262 -27.92 -3.68 -2.58
CA LYS A 262 -28.68 -4.88 -2.20
C LYS A 262 -29.68 -4.60 -1.07
N ASP A 263 -29.29 -3.81 -0.07
CA ASP A 263 -30.17 -3.48 1.04
C ASP A 263 -31.38 -2.62 0.59
N ARG A 264 -31.17 -1.73 -0.39
CA ARG A 264 -32.25 -0.91 -0.98
C ARG A 264 -33.20 -1.73 -1.85
N GLU A 265 -32.69 -2.63 -2.67
CA GLU A 265 -33.53 -3.55 -3.46
C GLU A 265 -34.37 -4.45 -2.55
N THR A 266 -33.77 -4.99 -1.48
CA THR A 266 -34.48 -5.85 -0.53
C THR A 266 -35.56 -5.09 0.25
N ALA A 267 -35.31 -3.83 0.60
CA ALA A 267 -36.29 -2.96 1.26
C ALA A 267 -37.42 -2.44 0.33
N THR A 268 -37.26 -2.54 -1.00
CA THR A 268 -38.29 -2.12 -1.97
C THR A 268 -39.25 -3.27 -2.34
N ILE A 269 -38.88 -4.51 -1.98
CA ILE A 269 -39.65 -5.74 -2.25
C ILE A 269 -40.46 -6.19 -1.01
N ALA A 270 -40.21 -5.58 0.16
CA ALA A 270 -40.94 -5.82 1.41
C ALA A 270 -42.04 -4.76 1.65
#